data_AF-A0A969FIP8-F1
#
_entry.id   AF-A0A969FIP8-F1
#
_cell.length_a   1.000
_cell.length_b   1.000
_cell.length_c   1.000
_cell.angle_alpha   90.00
_cell.angle_beta   90.00
_cell.angle_gamma   90.00
#
_symmetry.space_group_name_H-M   'P 1'
#
loop_
_entity.id
_entity.type
_entity.pdbx_description
1 polymer ?
#
loop_
_entity_poly.entity_id
_entity_poly.type
_entity_poly.pdbx_seq_one_letter_code
_entity_poly.pdbx_strand_id
1 'polypeptide(L)'
;MNLSDRSSSFDPYAAAGLSYAQLEAQVTRNIATMPFGRIGNGDRGLIFPVSVPAPISSFFGFRMHPIAQTQRLHTGTDIAAPYGTPVLAAFSGKVTESSDLGGYGLTVVLSHNEGTSETLYAHLSELLVSVGDEVKQGNPIGRVGSTGFSTGPHLHFEVKQMTDMGWVYLDANRQLEVALERLIDSSQLAQLPRRDRGSL
;
A
#
# COMPACT_ATOMS: atom_id res chain seq x y z
N MET A 1 -30.41 -10.92 17.95
CA MET A 1 -30.34 -9.63 17.24
C MET A 1 -29.06 -9.64 16.43
N ASN A 2 -29.17 -9.54 15.11
CA ASN A 2 -28.08 -9.78 14.15
C ASN A 2 -27.08 -8.61 14.09
N LEU A 3 -25.79 -8.93 14.01
CA LEU A 3 -24.64 -8.00 13.93
C LEU A 3 -24.23 -7.72 12.45
N SER A 4 -25.17 -7.73 11.52
CA SER A 4 -24.88 -7.68 10.08
C SER A 4 -24.92 -6.29 9.46
N ASP A 5 -24.93 -5.20 10.24
CA ASP A 5 -25.29 -3.89 9.69
C ASP A 5 -24.46 -2.73 10.25
N ARG A 6 -23.14 -2.77 9.98
CA ARG A 6 -22.25 -1.58 9.96
C ARG A 6 -21.07 -1.81 9.00
N SER A 7 -21.38 -1.94 7.71
CA SER A 7 -20.41 -1.61 6.66
C SER A 7 -20.95 -0.41 5.88
N SER A 8 -21.02 0.75 6.55
CA SER A 8 -21.09 2.01 5.81
C SER A 8 -19.69 2.20 5.21
N SER A 9 -19.51 1.67 4.00
CA SER A 9 -18.35 1.91 3.16
C SER A 9 -18.14 3.41 3.08
N PHE A 10 -17.15 3.91 3.81
CA PHE A 10 -16.60 5.21 3.50
C PHE A 10 -16.06 5.08 2.07
N ASP A 11 -16.65 5.82 1.13
CA ASP A 11 -16.17 5.90 -0.25
C ASP A 11 -15.26 7.14 -0.35
N PRO A 12 -13.95 7.01 -0.11
CA PRO A 12 -13.02 8.13 -0.17
C PRO A 12 -12.90 8.73 -1.58
N TYR A 13 -13.43 8.08 -2.62
CA TYR A 13 -13.36 8.55 -4.02
C TYR A 13 -14.44 9.58 -4.35
N ALA A 14 -15.61 9.50 -3.72
CA ALA A 14 -16.69 10.46 -3.92
C ALA A 14 -16.32 11.89 -3.46
N ALA A 15 -15.39 12.01 -2.52
CA ALA A 15 -14.96 13.29 -1.95
C ALA A 15 -14.07 14.13 -2.88
N ALA A 16 -13.44 13.53 -3.90
CA ALA A 16 -12.48 14.21 -4.78
C ALA A 16 -13.05 14.65 -6.15
N GLY A 17 -14.23 14.16 -6.56
CA GLY A 17 -14.89 14.57 -7.80
C GLY A 17 -14.15 14.23 -9.11
N LEU A 18 -13.13 13.36 -9.07
CA LEU A 18 -12.32 12.95 -10.22
C LEU A 18 -12.66 11.51 -10.63
N SER A 19 -12.76 11.26 -11.94
CA SER A 19 -12.86 9.90 -12.48
C SER A 19 -11.51 9.18 -12.43
N TYR A 20 -11.54 7.84 -12.40
CA TYR A 20 -10.34 7.00 -12.46
C TYR A 20 -9.39 7.39 -13.59
N ALA A 21 -9.91 7.64 -14.80
CA ALA A 21 -9.08 8.04 -15.95
C ALA A 21 -8.40 9.41 -15.77
N GLN A 22 -9.01 10.33 -15.02
CA GLN A 22 -8.41 11.62 -14.69
C GLN A 22 -7.30 11.48 -13.64
N LEU A 23 -7.48 10.56 -12.66
CA LEU A 23 -6.43 10.20 -11.71
C LEU A 23 -5.22 9.59 -12.44
N GLU A 24 -5.41 8.64 -13.36
CA GLU A 24 -4.33 8.06 -14.19
C GLU A 24 -3.50 9.12 -14.92
N ALA A 25 -4.17 10.06 -15.59
CA ALA A 25 -3.53 11.10 -16.38
C ALA A 25 -2.81 12.17 -15.52
N GLN A 26 -3.19 12.31 -14.26
CA GLN A 26 -2.59 13.25 -13.31
C GLN A 26 -1.43 12.59 -12.56
N VAL A 27 -1.55 11.30 -12.23
CA VAL A 27 -0.50 10.43 -11.69
C VAL A 27 0.69 10.34 -12.64
N THR A 28 0.44 10.05 -13.93
CA THR A 28 1.51 9.92 -14.94
C THR A 28 2.33 11.22 -15.09
N ARG A 29 1.69 12.38 -14.90
CA ARG A 29 2.35 13.70 -14.90
C ARG A 29 3.10 14.01 -13.60
N ASN A 30 2.61 13.54 -12.45
CA ASN A 30 3.18 13.83 -11.14
C ASN A 30 4.35 12.91 -10.76
N ILE A 31 4.43 11.69 -11.30
CA ILE A 31 5.55 10.76 -11.08
C ILE A 31 6.89 11.34 -11.59
N ALA A 32 6.88 12.19 -12.61
CA ALA A 32 8.07 12.84 -13.13
C ALA A 32 8.58 14.03 -12.29
N THR A 33 7.78 14.55 -11.35
CA THR A 33 8.04 15.85 -10.69
C THR A 33 7.97 15.83 -9.16
N MET A 34 7.58 14.73 -8.52
CA MET A 34 7.56 14.61 -7.06
C MET A 34 8.97 14.35 -6.49
N PRO A 35 9.53 15.23 -5.64
CA PRO A 35 10.75 14.90 -4.91
C PRO A 35 10.44 13.78 -3.91
N PHE A 36 11.01 12.60 -4.15
CA PHE A 36 10.83 11.31 -3.45
C PHE A 36 11.13 11.28 -1.93
N GLY A 37 11.20 12.43 -1.26
CA GLY A 37 11.55 12.57 0.16
C GLY A 37 10.51 13.28 1.04
N ARG A 38 9.29 13.58 0.53
CA ARG A 38 8.27 14.35 1.30
C ARG A 38 7.01 13.57 1.71
N ILE A 39 6.90 12.28 1.39
CA ILE A 39 5.71 11.48 1.72
C ILE A 39 5.81 10.84 3.12
N GLY A 40 7.02 10.61 3.64
CA GLY A 40 7.25 10.00 4.95
C GLY A 40 6.71 10.83 6.10
N ASN A 41 6.07 10.18 7.07
CA ASN A 41 5.59 10.77 8.32
C ASN A 41 6.59 10.62 9.48
N GLY A 42 7.81 10.16 9.18
CA GLY A 42 8.86 9.87 10.15
C GLY A 42 8.60 8.59 10.94
N ASP A 43 8.01 7.57 10.29
CA ASP A 43 7.67 6.27 10.88
C ASP A 43 6.71 6.34 12.08
N ARG A 44 5.97 7.45 12.24
CA ARG A 44 4.94 7.62 13.27
C ARG A 44 3.70 6.75 13.03
N GLY A 45 3.59 6.20 11.82
CA GLY A 45 2.57 5.26 11.41
C GLY A 45 2.79 4.86 9.96
N LEU A 46 2.03 3.87 9.51
CA LEU A 46 2.05 3.42 8.12
C LEU A 46 1.70 4.58 7.16
N ILE A 47 2.39 4.65 6.02
CA ILE A 47 1.92 5.40 4.85
C ILE A 47 1.27 4.46 3.84
N PHE A 48 0.41 4.99 2.98
CA PHE A 48 -0.24 4.19 1.96
C PHE A 48 0.82 3.61 0.99
N PRO A 49 0.85 2.28 0.77
CA PRO A 49 2.01 1.61 0.17
C PRO A 49 2.06 1.70 -1.36
N VAL A 50 1.14 2.42 -1.99
CA VAL A 50 1.19 2.78 -3.41
C VAL A 50 1.21 4.30 -3.54
N SER A 51 1.90 4.83 -4.56
CA SER A 51 2.15 6.27 -4.68
C SER A 51 0.92 7.12 -5.01
N VAL A 52 -0.25 6.51 -5.15
CA VAL A 52 -1.50 7.15 -5.61
C VAL A 52 -2.68 6.66 -4.78
N PRO A 53 -3.74 7.47 -4.59
CA PRO A 53 -4.99 6.96 -4.03
C PRO A 53 -5.52 5.79 -4.88
N ALA A 54 -5.74 4.63 -4.25
CA ALA A 54 -6.13 3.40 -4.94
C ALA A 54 -7.06 2.55 -4.04
N PRO A 55 -8.12 1.92 -4.59
CA PRO A 55 -9.13 1.25 -3.79
C PRO A 55 -8.56 0.02 -3.09
N ILE A 56 -8.95 -0.17 -1.83
CA ILE A 56 -8.77 -1.45 -1.13
C ILE A 56 -9.80 -2.42 -1.71
N SER A 57 -9.34 -3.40 -2.50
CA SER A 57 -10.19 -4.36 -3.20
C SER A 57 -10.50 -5.59 -2.36
N SER A 58 -9.64 -5.92 -1.39
CA SER A 58 -9.90 -7.02 -0.45
C SER A 58 -9.21 -6.78 0.88
N PHE A 59 -9.97 -6.87 1.97
CA PHE A 59 -9.46 -6.67 3.32
C PHE A 59 -8.82 -7.95 3.89
N PHE A 60 -7.97 -7.77 4.91
CA PHE A 60 -7.50 -8.86 5.76
C PHE A 60 -8.66 -9.62 6.41
N GLY A 61 -8.51 -10.93 6.58
CA GLY A 61 -9.44 -11.77 7.35
C GLY A 61 -9.98 -12.99 6.61
N PHE A 62 -10.86 -13.75 7.28
CA PHE A 62 -11.46 -14.94 6.69
C PHE A 62 -12.43 -14.55 5.57
N ARG A 63 -12.21 -15.08 4.37
CA ARG A 63 -13.14 -14.99 3.26
C ARG A 63 -13.56 -16.37 2.78
N MET A 64 -14.79 -16.47 2.30
CA MET A 64 -15.28 -17.68 1.64
C MET A 64 -14.57 -17.84 0.29
N HIS A 65 -13.90 -18.96 0.07
CA HIS A 65 -13.29 -19.28 -1.22
C HIS A 65 -14.41 -19.46 -2.26
N PRO A 66 -14.43 -18.68 -3.36
CA PRO A 66 -15.59 -18.59 -4.25
C PRO A 66 -15.96 -19.91 -4.91
N ILE A 67 -15.02 -20.86 -5.00
CA ILE A 67 -15.21 -22.17 -5.64
C ILE A 67 -15.31 -23.29 -4.61
N ALA A 68 -14.61 -23.18 -3.47
CA ALA A 68 -14.47 -24.29 -2.53
C ALA A 68 -15.41 -24.17 -1.32
N GLN A 69 -16.07 -23.01 -1.16
CA GLN A 69 -16.92 -22.68 0.00
C GLN A 69 -16.25 -22.92 1.36
N THR A 70 -14.92 -22.91 1.41
CA THR A 70 -14.13 -23.00 2.64
C THR A 70 -13.68 -21.59 3.02
N GLN A 71 -13.67 -21.30 4.33
CA GLN A 71 -13.05 -20.07 4.81
C GLN A 71 -11.53 -20.17 4.63
N ARG A 72 -10.96 -19.27 3.83
CA ARG A 72 -9.51 -19.07 3.73
C ARG A 72 -9.16 -17.73 4.33
N LEU A 73 -8.16 -17.72 5.20
CA LEU A 73 -7.60 -16.49 5.74
C LEU A 73 -6.89 -15.75 4.60
N HIS A 74 -7.28 -14.51 4.36
CA HIS A 74 -6.51 -13.55 3.60
C HIS A 74 -5.56 -12.84 4.57
N THR A 75 -4.27 -13.13 4.46
CA THR A 75 -3.21 -12.71 5.40
C THR A 75 -2.75 -11.26 5.21
N GLY A 76 -3.28 -10.58 4.20
CA GLY A 76 -2.97 -9.20 3.86
C GLY A 76 -4.19 -8.42 3.38
N THR A 77 -3.93 -7.25 2.82
CA THR A 77 -4.91 -6.36 2.19
C THR A 77 -4.51 -6.17 0.73
N ASP A 78 -5.47 -6.32 -0.18
CA ASP A 78 -5.27 -6.09 -1.61
C ASP A 78 -5.65 -4.66 -1.97
N ILE A 79 -4.74 -3.96 -2.64
CA ILE A 79 -4.91 -2.58 -3.12
C ILE A 79 -4.86 -2.60 -4.64
N ALA A 80 -5.99 -2.36 -5.29
CA ALA A 80 -6.09 -2.39 -6.74
C ALA A 80 -5.58 -1.09 -7.34
N ALA A 81 -4.44 -1.17 -8.02
CA ALA A 81 -3.77 -0.04 -8.65
C ALA A 81 -3.27 -0.43 -10.06
N PRO A 82 -3.09 0.53 -10.97
CA PRO A 82 -2.61 0.25 -12.32
C PRO A 82 -1.25 -0.45 -12.33
N TYR A 83 -1.05 -1.32 -13.31
CA TYR A 83 0.25 -1.94 -13.56
C TYR A 83 1.34 -0.86 -13.71
N GLY A 84 2.50 -1.08 -13.07
CA GLY A 84 3.63 -0.15 -13.12
C GLY A 84 3.58 0.98 -12.07
N THR A 85 2.45 1.14 -11.36
CA THR A 85 2.32 2.13 -10.27
C THR A 85 3.43 1.90 -9.23
N PRO A 86 4.19 2.94 -8.83
CA PRO A 86 5.21 2.80 -7.81
C PRO A 86 4.65 2.28 -6.47
N VAL A 87 5.27 1.21 -5.96
CA VAL A 87 5.05 0.67 -4.62
C VAL A 87 6.09 1.28 -3.68
N LEU A 88 5.64 1.80 -2.55
CA LEU A 88 6.44 2.56 -1.60
C LEU A 88 6.61 1.78 -0.30
N ALA A 89 7.78 1.92 0.33
CA ALA A 89 8.02 1.41 1.67
C ALA A 89 7.05 2.08 2.67
N ALA A 90 6.14 1.29 3.25
CA ALA A 90 5.15 1.75 4.22
C ALA A 90 5.77 2.23 5.54
N PHE A 91 6.95 1.69 5.86
CA PHE A 91 7.83 2.08 6.97
C PHE A 91 9.29 2.01 6.50
N SER A 92 10.18 2.76 7.14
CA SER A 92 11.62 2.59 6.96
C SER A 92 12.04 1.21 7.46
N GLY A 93 12.99 0.58 6.79
CA GLY A 93 13.41 -0.76 7.14
C GLY A 93 14.55 -1.28 6.28
N LYS A 94 14.93 -2.53 6.55
CA LYS A 94 15.91 -3.27 5.78
C LYS A 94 15.23 -4.31 4.91
N VAL A 95 15.61 -4.40 3.64
CA VAL A 95 15.12 -5.44 2.74
C VAL A 95 15.68 -6.80 3.19
N THR A 96 14.78 -7.71 3.56
CA THR A 96 15.16 -9.10 3.88
C THR A 96 14.95 -10.01 2.68
N GLU A 97 13.89 -9.77 1.90
CA GLU A 97 13.59 -10.52 0.67
C GLU A 97 13.31 -9.57 -0.49
N SER A 98 13.82 -9.92 -1.68
CA SER A 98 13.51 -9.26 -2.95
C SER A 98 13.67 -10.28 -4.09
N SER A 99 12.63 -11.08 -4.33
CA SER A 99 12.66 -12.20 -5.28
C SER A 99 11.27 -12.71 -5.64
N ASP A 100 11.17 -13.71 -6.52
CA ASP A 100 9.93 -14.45 -6.76
C ASP A 100 9.68 -15.47 -5.63
N LEU A 101 8.55 -15.34 -4.93
CA LEU A 101 8.12 -16.21 -3.82
C LEU A 101 6.91 -17.08 -4.20
N GLY A 102 6.84 -17.52 -5.45
CA GLY A 102 5.84 -18.47 -5.93
C GLY A 102 4.44 -17.87 -6.00
N GLY A 103 3.57 -18.26 -5.06
CA GLY A 103 2.18 -17.77 -5.01
C GLY A 103 2.08 -16.24 -4.88
N TYR A 104 3.03 -15.62 -4.18
CA TYR A 104 3.13 -14.16 -4.06
C TYR A 104 3.72 -13.48 -5.31
N GLY A 105 4.39 -14.24 -6.20
CA GLY A 105 5.12 -13.68 -7.33
C GLY A 105 6.33 -12.84 -6.89
N LEU A 106 6.69 -11.82 -7.67
CA LEU A 106 7.75 -10.89 -7.30
C LEU A 106 7.36 -10.14 -6.04
N THR A 107 8.21 -10.26 -5.02
CA THR A 107 7.90 -9.83 -3.66
C THR A 107 9.08 -9.12 -3.03
N VAL A 108 8.80 -8.03 -2.32
CA VAL A 108 9.73 -7.39 -1.38
C VAL A 108 9.23 -7.63 0.04
N VAL A 109 10.14 -7.96 0.96
CA VAL A 109 9.87 -7.97 2.40
C VAL A 109 10.82 -7.00 3.08
N LEU A 110 10.26 -6.12 3.91
CA LEU A 110 11.01 -5.19 4.73
C LEU A 110 10.90 -5.59 6.19
N SER A 111 12.05 -5.65 6.85
CA SER A 111 12.17 -5.80 8.30
C SER A 111 12.32 -4.45 8.97
N HIS A 112 11.59 -4.27 10.07
CA HIS A 112 11.49 -3.04 10.83
C HIS A 112 11.77 -3.30 12.30
N ASN A 113 12.00 -2.25 13.08
CA ASN A 113 12.09 -2.31 14.55
C ASN A 113 13.04 -3.44 15.02
N GLU A 114 14.26 -3.46 14.50
CA GLU A 114 15.30 -4.45 14.84
C GLU A 114 14.88 -5.91 14.60
N GLY A 115 13.98 -6.16 13.63
CA GLY A 115 13.53 -7.52 13.30
C GLY A 115 12.27 -7.97 14.02
N THR A 116 11.62 -7.09 14.78
CA THR A 116 10.40 -7.45 15.54
C THR A 116 9.10 -7.26 14.75
N SER A 117 9.17 -6.64 13.56
CA SER A 117 8.02 -6.49 12.67
C SER A 117 8.45 -6.49 11.20
N GLU A 118 7.57 -6.93 10.31
CA GLU A 118 7.83 -6.98 8.87
C GLU A 118 6.62 -6.49 8.06
N THR A 119 6.89 -5.92 6.89
CA THR A 119 5.90 -5.66 5.84
C THR A 119 6.26 -6.40 4.56
N LEU A 120 5.25 -6.95 3.87
CA LEU A 120 5.42 -7.70 2.62
C LEU A 120 4.64 -7.03 1.50
N TYR A 121 5.25 -6.96 0.32
CA TYR A 121 4.73 -6.29 -0.88
C TYR A 121 4.81 -7.27 -2.06
N ALA A 122 3.68 -7.87 -2.43
CA ALA A 122 3.61 -8.95 -3.41
C ALA A 122 2.92 -8.57 -4.73
N HIS A 123 2.95 -9.52 -5.67
CA HIS A 123 2.43 -9.40 -7.03
C HIS A 123 3.11 -8.30 -7.86
N LEU A 124 4.35 -7.95 -7.55
CA LEU A 124 5.07 -6.86 -8.19
C LEU A 124 5.37 -7.19 -9.67
N SER A 125 5.51 -6.17 -10.50
CA SER A 125 5.99 -6.27 -11.89
C SER A 125 7.49 -6.08 -12.01
N GLU A 126 8.07 -5.32 -11.08
CA GLU A 126 9.48 -4.96 -11.04
C GLU A 126 9.92 -4.81 -9.57
N LEU A 127 11.12 -5.30 -9.27
CA LEU A 127 11.81 -5.13 -7.99
C LEU A 127 12.81 -3.97 -8.16
N LEU A 128 12.72 -2.94 -7.31
CA LEU A 128 13.60 -1.76 -7.38
C LEU A 128 14.67 -1.74 -6.28
N VAL A 129 14.69 -2.75 -5.43
CA VAL A 129 15.64 -2.91 -4.32
C VAL A 129 16.14 -4.34 -4.22
N SER A 130 17.27 -4.54 -3.55
CA SER A 130 17.91 -5.82 -3.32
C SER A 130 17.98 -6.16 -1.83
N VAL A 131 18.12 -7.45 -1.52
CA VAL A 131 18.33 -7.91 -0.14
C VAL A 131 19.53 -7.21 0.48
N GLY A 132 19.35 -6.67 1.69
CA GLY A 132 20.37 -5.93 2.42
C GLY A 132 20.23 -4.41 2.33
N ASP A 133 19.49 -3.88 1.35
CA ASP A 133 19.28 -2.45 1.20
C ASP A 133 18.53 -1.86 2.42
N GLU A 134 18.94 -0.67 2.84
CA GLU A 134 18.19 0.14 3.79
C GLU A 134 17.34 1.15 3.03
N VAL A 135 16.03 1.14 3.30
CA VAL A 135 15.06 2.05 2.67
C VAL A 135 14.39 2.91 3.73
N LYS A 136 14.11 4.16 3.37
CA LYS A 136 13.30 5.06 4.18
C LYS A 136 11.83 4.94 3.79
N GLN A 137 10.94 5.21 4.73
CA GLN A 137 9.51 5.33 4.47
C GLN A 137 9.24 6.25 3.26
N GLY A 138 8.45 5.76 2.31
CA GLY A 138 8.13 6.47 1.06
C GLY A 138 9.13 6.26 -0.08
N ASN A 139 10.24 5.54 0.13
CA ASN A 139 11.12 5.16 -0.97
C ASN A 139 10.41 4.14 -1.89
N PRO A 140 10.52 4.27 -3.22
CA PRO A 140 10.06 3.25 -4.14
C PRO A 140 10.86 1.95 -3.96
N ILE A 141 10.15 0.84 -3.84
CA ILE A 141 10.74 -0.50 -3.64
C ILE A 141 10.36 -1.49 -4.75
N GLY A 142 9.33 -1.17 -5.51
CA GLY A 142 8.86 -1.99 -6.61
C GLY A 142 7.79 -1.29 -7.42
N ARG A 143 7.16 -2.04 -8.31
CA ARG A 143 6.00 -1.59 -9.08
C ARG A 143 4.86 -2.58 -8.99
N VAL A 144 3.63 -2.07 -8.95
CA VAL A 144 2.42 -2.88 -8.99
C VAL A 144 2.44 -3.75 -10.25
N GLY A 145 2.08 -5.01 -10.10
CA GLY A 145 2.03 -5.98 -11.19
C GLY A 145 0.89 -6.96 -11.01
N SER A 146 1.05 -8.13 -11.61
CA SER A 146 0.10 -9.26 -11.50
C SER A 146 0.88 -10.59 -11.63
N THR A 147 2.06 -10.66 -11.00
CA THR A 147 2.86 -11.90 -10.95
C THR A 147 2.35 -12.84 -9.85
N GLY A 148 2.70 -14.12 -9.92
CA GLY A 148 2.19 -15.13 -8.98
C GLY A 148 0.69 -15.42 -9.16
N PHE A 149 0.00 -15.73 -8.06
CA PHE A 149 -1.44 -16.03 -8.07
C PHE A 149 -2.28 -14.75 -7.96
N SER A 150 -2.39 -14.05 -9.08
CA SER A 150 -3.10 -12.78 -9.20
C SER A 150 -4.11 -12.83 -10.35
N THR A 151 -5.29 -12.24 -10.18
CA THR A 151 -6.33 -12.17 -11.23
C THR A 151 -6.27 -10.89 -12.06
N GLY A 152 -5.48 -9.92 -11.62
CA GLY A 152 -5.29 -8.63 -12.28
C GLY A 152 -4.39 -7.70 -11.47
N PRO A 153 -4.02 -6.52 -11.99
CA PRO A 153 -3.06 -5.64 -11.32
C PRO A 153 -3.50 -5.18 -9.93
N HIS A 154 -2.73 -5.54 -8.90
CA HIS A 154 -2.91 -5.08 -7.53
C HIS A 154 -1.63 -5.28 -6.70
N LEU A 155 -1.53 -4.59 -5.57
CA LEU A 155 -0.57 -4.87 -4.53
C LEU A 155 -1.23 -5.72 -3.45
N HIS A 156 -0.65 -6.86 -3.12
CA HIS A 156 -0.97 -7.58 -1.88
C HIS A 156 0.00 -7.14 -0.78
N PHE A 157 -0.55 -6.56 0.29
CA PHE A 157 0.22 -5.95 1.37
C PHE A 157 -0.05 -6.65 2.71
N GLU A 158 0.99 -7.14 3.37
CA GLU A 158 0.88 -7.76 4.69
C GLU A 158 1.69 -7.00 5.74
N VAL A 159 1.24 -7.08 6.99
CA VAL A 159 1.99 -6.66 8.17
C VAL A 159 2.05 -7.83 9.12
N LYS A 160 3.23 -8.14 9.66
CA LYS A 160 3.38 -9.14 10.72
C LYS A 160 4.30 -8.65 11.82
N GLN A 161 4.09 -9.19 13.01
CA GLN A 161 4.87 -8.85 14.20
C GLN A 161 5.31 -10.12 14.92
N MET A 162 6.52 -10.07 15.47
CA MET A 162 7.03 -11.12 16.33
C MET A 162 6.37 -11.03 17.71
N THR A 163 5.89 -12.17 18.21
CA THR A 163 5.32 -12.33 19.55
C THR A 163 6.01 -13.51 20.25
N ASP A 164 5.69 -13.74 21.52
CA ASP A 164 6.16 -14.93 22.25
C ASP A 164 5.69 -16.26 21.62
N MET A 165 4.67 -16.20 20.74
CA MET A 165 4.15 -17.35 19.98
C MET A 165 4.73 -17.42 18.56
N GLY A 166 5.69 -16.56 18.20
CA GLY A 166 6.24 -16.41 16.85
C GLY A 166 5.58 -15.29 16.05
N TRP A 167 5.72 -15.36 14.73
CA TRP A 167 5.16 -14.37 13.80
C TRP A 167 3.63 -14.44 13.73
N VAL A 168 2.99 -13.30 13.93
CA VAL A 168 1.54 -13.13 13.83
C VAL A 168 1.22 -12.06 12.79
N TYR A 169 0.32 -12.38 11.84
CA TYR A 169 -0.20 -11.40 10.88
C TYR A 169 -1.15 -10.43 11.57
N LEU A 170 -1.05 -9.16 11.21
CA LEU A 170 -1.86 -8.08 11.76
C LEU A 170 -2.86 -7.57 10.74
N ASP A 171 -4.06 -7.27 11.22
CA ASP A 171 -5.06 -6.52 10.46
C ASP A 171 -4.60 -5.06 10.32
N ALA A 172 -4.16 -4.69 9.11
CA ALA A 172 -3.73 -3.33 8.77
C ALA A 172 -4.85 -2.47 8.14
N ASN A 173 -6.07 -2.98 8.02
CA ASN A 173 -7.16 -2.35 7.25
C ASN A 173 -7.40 -0.90 7.68
N ARG A 174 -7.62 -0.66 8.99
CA ARG A 174 -7.88 0.68 9.53
C ARG A 174 -6.68 1.63 9.35
N GLN A 175 -5.46 1.11 9.44
CA GLN A 175 -4.26 1.92 9.24
C GLN A 175 -4.12 2.34 7.77
N LEU A 176 -4.44 1.44 6.84
CA LEU A 176 -4.46 1.70 5.41
C LEU A 176 -5.53 2.72 5.02
N GLU A 177 -6.75 2.62 5.59
CA GLU A 177 -7.82 3.61 5.38
C GLU A 177 -7.38 5.01 5.81
N VAL A 178 -6.85 5.16 7.03
CA VAL A 178 -6.34 6.45 7.53
C VAL A 178 -5.17 6.97 6.68
N ALA A 179 -4.31 6.08 6.20
CA ALA A 179 -3.19 6.47 5.35
C ALA A 179 -3.64 6.92 3.95
N LEU A 180 -4.68 6.29 3.39
CA LEU A 180 -5.30 6.69 2.14
C LEU A 180 -5.94 8.08 2.27
N GLU A 181 -6.70 8.34 3.34
CA GLU A 181 -7.28 9.66 3.62
C GLU A 181 -6.20 10.75 3.66
N ARG A 182 -5.11 10.51 4.40
CA ARG A 182 -3.96 11.44 4.46
C ARG A 182 -3.33 11.67 3.10
N LEU A 183 -3.22 10.62 2.27
CA LEU A 183 -2.69 10.74 0.92
C LEU A 183 -3.60 11.63 0.05
N ILE A 184 -4.91 11.40 0.10
CA ILE A 184 -5.90 12.21 -0.62
C ILE A 184 -5.81 13.68 -0.20
N ASP A 185 -5.83 13.97 1.10
CA ASP A 185 -5.72 15.33 1.63
C ASP A 185 -4.44 16.03 1.15
N SER A 186 -3.30 15.32 1.24
CA SER A 186 -2.01 15.86 0.79
C SER A 186 -1.99 16.15 -0.72
N SER A 187 -2.66 15.32 -1.52
CA SER A 187 -2.75 15.47 -2.97
C SER A 187 -3.63 16.66 -3.38
N GLN A 188 -4.71 16.92 -2.64
CA GLN A 188 -5.57 18.09 -2.86
C GLN A 188 -4.85 19.38 -2.48
N LEU A 189 -4.14 19.40 -1.34
CA LEU A 189 -3.33 20.54 -0.91
C LEU A 189 -2.22 20.87 -1.93
N ALA A 190 -1.61 19.86 -2.54
CA ALA A 190 -0.59 20.06 -3.58
C ALA A 190 -1.15 20.69 -4.88
N GLN A 191 -2.45 20.57 -5.13
CA GLN A 191 -3.12 21.14 -6.30
C GLN A 191 -3.58 22.60 -6.09
N LEU A 192 -3.54 23.13 -4.86
CA LEU A 192 -3.89 24.52 -4.60
C LEU A 192 -2.78 25.47 -5.12
N PRO A 193 -3.14 26.62 -5.71
CA PRO A 193 -2.18 27.65 -6.08
C PRO A 193 -1.37 28.05 -4.83
N ARG A 194 -0.04 27.93 -4.90
CA ARG A 194 0.83 28.45 -3.84
C ARG A 194 0.58 29.95 -3.74
N ARG A 195 0.03 30.42 -2.63
CA ARG A 195 -0.05 31.86 -2.35
C ARG A 195 1.38 32.40 -2.34
N ASP A 196 1.72 33.23 -3.32
CA ASP A 196 2.95 34.00 -3.29
C ASP A 196 2.97 34.79 -1.98
N ARG A 197 3.91 34.44 -1.10
CA ARG A 197 4.27 35.31 0.01
C ARG A 197 5.04 36.47 -0.60
N GLY A 198 4.29 37.47 -1.05
CA GLY A 198 4.82 38.77 -1.43
C GLY A 198 5.70 39.30 -0.31
N SER A 199 6.90 39.70 -0.68
CA SER A 199 7.87 40.40 0.14
C SER A 199 7.22 41.65 0.78
N LEU A 200 7.35 41.77 2.10
CA LEU A 200 7.26 43.03 2.82
C LEU A 200 8.66 43.41 3.31
#